data_AF-A0A945WUV6-F1
#
_entry.id   AF-A0A945WUV6-F1
#
_cell.length_a   1.000
_cell.length_b   1.000
_cell.length_c   1.000
_cell.angle_alpha   90.00
_cell.angle_beta   90.00
_cell.angle_gamma   90.00
#
_symmetry.space_group_name_H-M   'P 1'
#
loop_
_entity.id
_entity.type
_entity.pdbx_description
1 polymer ?
#
loop_
_entity_poly.entity_id
_entity_poly.type
_entity_poly.pdbx_seq_one_letter_code
_entity_poly.pdbx_strand_id
1 'polypeptide(L)' 'MENLTLPAGDVMMIGDDMDADIGGALRAGLRAVQVRTGKYNPDDPERDGPQPEVRIDSIRDISSLLA' A
#
# COMPACT_ATOMS: atom_id res chain seq x y z
N MET A 1 10.42 -1.88 12.82
CA MET A 1 10.98 -1.53 11.49
C MET A 1 12.51 -1.36 11.60
N GLU A 2 13.18 -2.19 12.39
CA GLU A 2 14.62 -1.99 12.71
C GLU A 2 15.54 -2.94 11.93
N ASN A 3 14.98 -3.83 11.09
CA ASN A 3 15.74 -4.91 10.43
C ASN A 3 15.86 -4.78 8.90
N LEU A 4 15.22 -3.79 8.26
CA LEU A 4 15.35 -3.62 6.81
C LEU A 4 16.58 -2.79 6.43
N THR A 5 17.08 -1.94 7.34
CA THR A 5 18.26 -1.07 7.11
C THR A 5 18.18 -0.31 5.78
N LEU A 6 16.97 0.09 5.38
CA LEU A 6 16.67 0.81 4.14
C LEU A 6 16.00 2.14 4.49
N PRO A 7 16.22 3.20 3.68
CA PRO A 7 15.42 4.41 3.74
C PRO A 7 13.93 4.12 3.51
N ALA A 8 13.05 4.86 4.16
CA ALA A 8 11.60 4.69 4.02
C ALA A 8 11.11 4.81 2.56
N GLY A 9 11.72 5.71 1.77
CA GLY A 9 11.41 5.88 0.34
C GLY A 9 11.79 4.68 -0.53
N ASP A 10 12.73 3.84 -0.08
CA ASP A 10 13.18 2.64 -0.79
C ASP A 10 12.34 1.40 -0.43
N VAL A 11 11.34 1.58 0.44
CA VAL A 11 10.44 0.51 0.88
C VAL A 11 9.01 0.85 0.45
N MET A 12 8.32 -0.15 -0.06
CA MET A 12 6.92 -0.06 -0.47
C MET A 12 6.10 -1.09 0.31
N MET A 13 5.05 -0.63 0.98
CA MET A 13 4.04 -1.50 1.59
C MET A 13 3.03 -1.92 0.53
N ILE A 14 2.67 -3.21 0.50
CA ILE A 14 1.63 -3.74 -0.36
C ILE A 14 0.64 -4.49 0.52
N GLY A 15 -0.62 -4.08 0.50
CA GLY A 15 -1.64 -4.63 1.38
C GLY A 15 -3.07 -4.38 0.91
N ASP A 16 -4.03 -5.03 1.54
CA ASP A 16 -5.45 -4.99 1.19
C ASP A 16 -6.24 -4.00 2.04
N ASP A 17 -5.76 -3.68 3.25
CA ASP A 17 -6.48 -2.88 4.24
C ASP A 17 -6.11 -1.38 4.14
N MET A 18 -7.12 -0.53 3.97
CA MET A 18 -6.92 0.91 3.79
C MET A 18 -6.34 1.60 5.03
N ASP A 19 -6.74 1.19 6.22
CA ASP A 19 -6.31 1.85 7.46
C ASP A 19 -4.99 1.28 7.98
N ALA A 20 -4.89 -0.05 8.04
CA ALA A 20 -3.76 -0.75 8.64
C ALA A 20 -2.54 -0.77 7.71
N ASP A 21 -2.72 -1.14 6.45
CA ASP A 21 -1.60 -1.28 5.52
C ASP A 21 -1.28 0.05 4.86
N ILE A 22 -2.26 0.66 4.19
CA ILE A 22 -2.04 1.89 3.39
C ILE A 22 -1.84 3.09 4.32
N GLY A 23 -2.80 3.33 5.19
CA GLY A 23 -2.72 4.41 6.17
C GLY A 23 -1.52 4.26 7.12
N GLY A 24 -1.20 3.03 7.53
CA GLY A 24 -0.02 2.75 8.36
C GLY A 24 1.29 3.07 7.64
N ALA A 25 1.44 2.60 6.40
CA ALA A 25 2.62 2.84 5.58
C ALA A 25 2.87 4.33 5.30
N LEU A 26 1.82 5.07 4.91
CA LEU A 26 1.95 6.49 4.60
C LEU A 26 2.31 7.32 5.83
N ARG A 27 1.74 7.00 7.01
CA ARG A 27 2.12 7.64 8.29
C ARG A 27 3.57 7.32 8.70
N ALA A 28 4.10 6.17 8.27
CA ALA A 28 5.50 5.78 8.47
C ALA A 28 6.45 6.35 7.39
N GLY A 29 5.95 7.14 6.43
CA GLY A 29 6.75 7.72 5.35
C GLY A 29 7.13 6.74 4.23
N LEU A 30 6.45 5.60 4.15
CA LEU A 30 6.64 4.61 3.09
C LEU A 30 5.75 4.92 1.89
N ARG A 31 6.11 4.36 0.74
CA ARG A 31 5.17 4.21 -0.38
C ARG A 31 4.19 3.08 -0.09
N ALA A 32 2.99 3.17 -0.68
CA ALA A 32 1.93 2.19 -0.46
C ALA A 32 1.21 1.83 -1.76
N VAL A 33 0.93 0.54 -1.95
CA VAL A 33 0.11 0.00 -3.04
C VAL A 33 -1.00 -0.84 -2.45
N GLN A 34 -2.24 -0.63 -2.90
CA GLN A 34 -3.37 -1.43 -2.45
C GLN A 34 -3.65 -2.57 -3.43
N VAL A 35 -3.84 -3.79 -2.92
CA VAL A 35 -4.35 -4.92 -3.69
C VAL A 35 -5.85 -5.09 -3.47
N ARG A 36 -6.63 -5.39 -4.51
CA ARG A 36 -8.08 -5.63 -4.42
C ARG A 36 -8.43 -7.09 -4.10
N THR A 37 -7.66 -7.67 -3.19
CA THR A 37 -7.90 -9.01 -2.64
C THR A 37 -8.09 -8.93 -1.14
N GLY A 38 -8.46 -10.03 -0.46
CA GLY A 38 -8.51 -10.07 1.00
C GLY A 38 -9.66 -9.23 1.58
N LYS A 39 -9.34 -8.35 2.53
CA LYS A 39 -10.23 -7.43 3.24
C LYS A 39 -10.55 -6.16 2.47
N TYR A 40 -10.04 -6.02 1.25
CA TYR A 40 -10.34 -4.88 0.39
C TYR A 40 -11.85 -4.61 0.35
N ASN A 41 -12.23 -3.38 0.67
CA ASN A 41 -13.60 -2.91 0.61
C ASN A 41 -13.68 -1.71 -0.36
N PRO A 42 -14.42 -1.82 -1.48
CA PRO A 42 -14.57 -0.72 -2.42
C PRO A 42 -15.36 0.46 -1.85
N ASP A 43 -16.11 0.26 -0.76
CA ASP A 43 -16.87 1.29 -0.08
C ASP A 43 -16.07 1.97 1.04
N ASP A 44 -14.81 1.58 1.28
CA ASP A 44 -13.94 2.33 2.17
C ASP A 44 -13.83 3.77 1.64
N PRO A 45 -13.95 4.78 2.52
CA PRO A 45 -14.11 6.15 2.08
C PRO A 45 -12.88 6.62 1.29
N GLU A 46 -12.96 6.55 -0.03
CA GLU A 46 -11.90 6.98 -0.97
C GLU A 46 -11.63 8.49 -0.91
N ARG A 47 -12.38 9.25 -0.12
CA ARG A 47 -12.56 10.69 -0.38
C ARG A 47 -11.78 11.66 0.49
N ASP A 48 -11.42 11.31 1.74
CA ASP A 48 -10.84 12.29 2.66
C ASP A 48 -9.57 11.81 3.41
N GLY A 49 -8.97 10.68 2.98
CA GLY A 49 -7.84 10.03 3.65
C GLY A 49 -6.59 9.81 2.79
N PRO A 50 -5.47 9.37 3.41
CA PRO A 50 -4.25 8.99 2.72
C PRO A 50 -4.52 7.93 1.64
N GLN A 51 -4.06 8.18 0.40
CA GLN A 51 -4.31 7.29 -0.73
C GLN A 51 -3.06 6.50 -1.12
N PRO A 52 -3.21 5.25 -1.56
CA PRO A 52 -2.09 4.50 -2.12
C PRO A 52 -1.63 5.15 -3.44
N GLU A 53 -0.37 4.94 -3.78
CA GLU A 53 0.22 5.42 -5.04
C GLU A 53 -0.42 4.72 -6.25
N VAL A 54 -0.67 3.41 -6.11
CA VAL A 54 -1.28 2.57 -7.13
C VAL A 54 -2.23 1.57 -6.47
N ARG A 55 -3.28 1.17 -7.20
CA ARG A 55 -4.07 -0.02 -6.87
C ARG A 55 -3.95 -1.06 -7.97
N ILE A 56 -3.78 -2.31 -7.59
CA ILE A 56 -3.74 -3.46 -8.51
C ILE A 56 -4.78 -4.50 -8.07
N ASP A 57 -5.25 -5.32 -9.00
CA ASP A 57 -6.30 -6.29 -8.68
C ASP A 57 -5.76 -7.43 -7.80
N SER A 58 -4.52 -7.88 -8.03
CA SER A 58 -3.86 -8.90 -7.21
C SER A 58 -2.36 -8.67 -7.09
N ILE A 59 -1.73 -9.21 -6.04
CA ILE A 59 -0.26 -9.27 -5.92
C ILE A 59 0.41 -9.96 -7.13
N ARG A 60 -0.33 -10.78 -7.87
CA ARG A 60 0.15 -11.41 -9.12
C ARG A 60 0.52 -10.37 -10.18
N ASP A 61 -0.05 -9.18 -10.11
CA ASP A 61 0.14 -8.09 -11.06
C ASP A 61 1.29 -7.15 -10.65
N ILE A 62 2.01 -7.46 -9.57
CA ILE A 62 3.09 -6.62 -9.02
C ILE A 62 4.21 -6.32 -10.02
N SER A 63 4.46 -7.23 -10.97
CA SER A 63 5.46 -7.03 -12.01
C SER A 63 5.18 -5.81 -12.88
N SER A 64 3.93 -5.37 -13.00
CA SER A 64 3.56 -4.14 -13.71
C SER A 64 4.11 -2.87 -13.07
N LEU A 65 4.58 -2.95 -11.82
CA LEU A 65 5.13 -1.82 -11.06
C LEU A 65 6.66 -1.73 -11.15
N LEU A 66 7.32 -2.74 -11.73
CA LEU A 66 8.77 -2.81 -11.86
C LEU A 66 9.15 -2.42 -13.29
N ALA A 67 10.00 -1.40 -13.42
CA ALA A 67 10.56 -0.95 -14.71
C ALA A 67 11.72 -1.85 -15.16
#